data_AF-A0A6G5QEX3-F1
#
_entry.id   AF-A0A6G5QEX3-F1
#
_cell.length_a   1.000
_cell.length_b   1.000
_cell.length_c   1.000
_cell.angle_alpha   90.00
_cell.angle_beta   90.00
_cell.angle_gamma   90.00
#
_symmetry.space_group_name_H-M   'P 1'
#
loop_
_entity.id
_entity.type
_entity.pdbx_description
1 polymer ?
#
loop_
_entity_poly.entity_id
_entity_poly.type
_entity_poly.pdbx_seq_one_letter_code
_entity_poly.pdbx_strand_id
1 'polypeptide(L)'
;MFLENFDDYKKENFLQLLAVVGVSRENLEELAKQINFKSDVAKFLETADDINAFFDDEIDEFKSEILDLIDDMDIKFYLEVNMYLNYYDEKHLFIKKLMQDELNASDEVLELCDSWSLNMANYFSILKQVI
;
A
#
# COMPACT_ATOMS: atom_id res chain seq x y z
N MET A 1 -7.14 -2.17 -12.30
CA MET A 1 -6.43 -1.38 -11.28
C MET A 1 -6.63 0.08 -11.59
N PHE A 2 -6.84 0.89 -10.56
CA PHE A 2 -6.91 2.34 -10.59
C PHE A 2 -5.54 3.01 -10.75
N LEU A 3 -4.45 2.29 -10.45
CA LEU A 3 -3.07 2.78 -10.46
C LEU A 3 -2.66 3.51 -11.75
N GLU A 4 -3.17 3.09 -12.91
CA GLU A 4 -2.90 3.77 -14.19
C GLU A 4 -3.41 5.22 -14.24
N ASN A 5 -4.41 5.55 -13.42
CA ASN A 5 -5.03 6.87 -13.34
C ASN A 5 -4.39 7.77 -12.28
N PHE A 6 -3.42 7.26 -11.51
CA PHE A 6 -2.69 8.07 -10.53
C PHE A 6 -1.68 8.96 -11.25
N ASP A 7 -1.45 10.15 -10.70
CA ASP A 7 -0.31 10.96 -11.09
C ASP A 7 1.00 10.32 -10.58
N ASP A 8 2.12 10.83 -11.06
CA ASP A 8 3.44 10.27 -10.73
C ASP A 8 3.74 10.34 -9.23
N TYR A 9 3.23 11.36 -8.53
CA TYR A 9 3.37 11.51 -7.07
C TYR A 9 2.63 10.38 -6.33
N LYS A 10 1.35 10.16 -6.64
CA LYS A 10 0.57 9.07 -6.03
C LYS A 10 1.11 7.69 -6.38
N LYS A 11 1.67 7.51 -7.57
CA LYS A 11 2.34 6.25 -7.95
C LYS A 11 3.61 6.01 -7.14
N GLU A 12 4.40 7.04 -6.90
CA GLU A 12 5.60 6.97 -6.07
C GLU A 12 5.24 6.60 -4.63
N ASN A 13 4.33 7.36 -4.02
CA ASN A 13 3.85 7.10 -2.66
C ASN A 13 3.26 5.70 -2.50
N PHE A 14 2.46 5.25 -3.48
CA PHE A 14 1.92 3.89 -3.51
C PHE A 14 3.03 2.84 -3.47
N LEU A 15 4.04 2.94 -4.34
CA LEU A 15 5.12 1.96 -4.42
C LEU A 15 6.02 1.99 -3.18
N GLN A 16 6.27 3.17 -2.60
CA GLN A 16 7.00 3.31 -1.33
C GLN A 16 6.23 2.66 -0.18
N LEU A 17 4.93 2.92 -0.06
CA LEU A 17 4.10 2.28 0.96
C LEU A 17 4.05 0.76 0.78
N LEU A 18 3.99 0.28 -0.46
CA LEU A 18 4.08 -1.16 -0.76
C LEU A 18 5.43 -1.76 -0.32
N ALA A 19 6.53 -1.01 -0.45
CA ALA A 19 7.82 -1.44 0.06
C ALA A 19 7.82 -1.49 1.60
N VAL A 20 7.21 -0.52 2.29
CA VAL A 20 7.08 -0.50 3.75
C VAL A 20 6.31 -1.72 4.28
N VAL A 21 5.24 -2.12 3.61
CA VAL A 21 4.44 -3.33 3.94
C VAL A 21 5.10 -4.64 3.45
N GLY A 22 6.34 -4.58 2.95
CA GLY A 22 7.15 -5.77 2.65
C GLY A 22 6.85 -6.44 1.31
N VAL A 23 6.27 -5.74 0.33
CA VAL A 23 6.16 -6.25 -1.04
C VAL A 23 7.56 -6.42 -1.63
N SER A 24 7.84 -7.60 -2.21
CA SER A 24 9.16 -7.94 -2.74
C SER A 24 9.59 -7.02 -3.89
N ARG A 25 10.91 -6.84 -4.04
CA ARG A 25 11.52 -6.08 -5.16
C ARG A 25 10.95 -6.50 -6.52
N GLU A 26 10.84 -7.79 -6.78
CA GLU A 26 10.33 -8.32 -8.06
C GLU A 26 8.89 -7.86 -8.33
N ASN A 27 8.01 -7.93 -7.32
CA ASN A 27 6.63 -7.48 -7.45
C ASN A 27 6.54 -5.96 -7.63
N LEU A 28 7.37 -5.18 -6.91
CA LEU A 28 7.43 -3.73 -7.08
C LEU A 28 7.92 -3.33 -8.49
N GLU A 29 8.93 -4.02 -9.01
CA GLU A 29 9.42 -3.81 -10.39
C GLU A 29 8.36 -4.18 -11.43
N GLU A 30 7.60 -5.25 -11.21
CA GLU A 30 6.49 -5.63 -12.07
C GLU A 30 5.39 -4.56 -12.06
N LEU A 31 4.97 -4.10 -10.87
CA LEU A 31 3.96 -3.06 -10.71
C LEU A 31 4.39 -1.74 -11.37
N ALA A 32 5.63 -1.30 -11.14
CA ALA A 32 6.16 -0.09 -11.77
C ALA A 32 6.12 -0.16 -13.30
N LYS A 33 6.45 -1.33 -13.88
CA LYS A 33 6.33 -1.56 -15.33
C LYS A 33 4.87 -1.54 -15.79
N GLN A 34 3.96 -2.19 -15.07
CA GLN A 34 2.54 -2.26 -15.43
C GLN A 34 1.89 -0.87 -15.48
N ILE A 35 2.26 0.02 -14.54
CA ILE A 35 1.69 1.37 -14.46
C ILE A 35 2.48 2.42 -15.28
N ASN A 36 3.43 1.94 -16.10
CA ASN A 36 4.34 2.73 -16.93
C ASN A 36 5.06 3.83 -16.16
N PHE A 37 5.51 3.52 -14.94
CA PHE A 37 6.20 4.46 -14.07
C PHE A 37 7.69 4.14 -14.03
N LYS A 38 8.50 5.14 -14.40
CA LYS A 38 9.96 5.01 -14.42
C LYS A 38 10.51 5.40 -13.07
N SER A 39 10.61 4.43 -12.17
CA SER A 39 11.18 4.62 -10.83
C SER A 39 12.43 3.78 -10.59
N ASP A 40 13.18 4.17 -9.56
CA ASP A 40 14.27 3.39 -9.01
C ASP A 40 13.76 2.62 -7.79
N VAL A 41 13.30 1.38 -8.00
CA VAL A 41 12.76 0.52 -6.94
C VAL A 41 13.76 0.31 -5.80
N ALA A 42 15.07 0.41 -6.07
CA ALA A 42 16.07 0.31 -5.01
C ALA A 42 15.94 1.43 -3.97
N LYS A 43 15.58 2.65 -4.39
CA LYS A 43 15.34 3.78 -3.48
C LYS A 43 14.11 3.57 -2.62
N PHE A 44 13.03 3.01 -3.19
CA PHE A 44 11.83 2.72 -2.40
C PHE A 44 12.09 1.69 -1.31
N LEU A 45 12.95 0.72 -1.58
CA LEU A 45 13.36 -0.27 -0.57
C LEU A 45 14.26 0.36 0.50
N GLU A 46 15.19 1.23 0.13
CA GLU A 46 16.04 1.97 1.08
C GLU A 46 15.18 2.86 2.00
N THR A 47 14.27 3.64 1.42
CA THR A 47 13.31 4.45 2.18
C THR A 47 12.42 3.57 3.06
N ALA A 48 11.97 2.42 2.57
CA ALA A 48 11.16 1.51 3.37
C ALA A 48 11.95 0.91 4.55
N ASP A 49 13.23 0.60 4.36
CA ASP A 49 14.11 0.12 5.44
C ASP A 49 14.28 1.20 6.52
N ASP A 50 14.49 2.45 6.11
CA ASP A 50 14.59 3.61 7.02
C ASP A 50 13.28 3.80 7.81
N ILE A 51 12.12 3.82 7.14
CA ILE A 51 10.82 3.96 7.79
C ILE A 51 10.56 2.78 8.74
N ASN A 52 10.80 1.54 8.29
CA ASN A 52 10.55 0.35 9.10
C ASN A 52 11.42 0.30 10.37
N ALA A 53 12.58 0.94 10.40
CA ALA A 53 13.42 1.03 11.58
C ALA A 53 12.74 1.77 12.75
N PHE A 54 11.79 2.68 12.46
CA PHE A 54 11.05 3.42 13.50
C PHE A 54 9.94 2.61 14.15
N PHE A 55 9.49 1.50 13.56
CA PHE A 55 8.25 0.83 14.00
C PHE A 55 8.31 0.38 15.47
N ASP A 56 9.43 -0.21 15.89
CA ASP A 56 9.59 -0.73 17.25
C ASP A 56 10.10 0.32 18.26
N ASP A 57 10.87 1.31 17.79
CA ASP A 57 11.62 2.24 18.64
C ASP A 57 11.02 3.67 18.71
N GLU A 58 10.40 4.13 17.61
CA GLU A 58 9.93 5.52 17.42
C GLU A 58 8.58 5.56 16.69
N ILE A 59 7.55 4.94 17.27
CA ILE A 59 6.24 4.74 16.61
C ILE A 59 5.57 6.05 16.13
N ASP A 60 5.83 7.18 16.79
CA ASP A 60 5.30 8.48 16.36
C ASP A 60 5.96 8.96 15.05
N GLU A 61 7.25 8.68 14.87
CA GLU A 61 7.99 8.98 13.62
C GLU A 61 7.50 8.04 12.51
N PHE A 62 7.37 6.75 12.81
CA PHE A 62 6.78 5.78 11.88
C PHE A 62 5.39 6.25 11.41
N LYS A 63 4.54 6.69 12.34
CA LYS A 63 3.22 7.23 12.01
C LYS A 63 3.32 8.45 11.09
N SER A 64 4.24 9.38 11.36
CA SER A 64 4.42 10.59 10.54
C SER A 64 4.78 10.22 9.10
N GLU A 65 5.75 9.33 8.93
CA GLU A 65 6.19 8.85 7.61
C GLU A 65 5.06 8.15 6.84
N ILE A 66 4.27 7.30 7.52
CA ILE A 66 3.10 6.67 6.89
C ILE A 66 2.06 7.72 6.48
N LEU A 67 1.81 8.74 7.30
CA LEU A 67 0.86 9.82 6.99
C LEU A 67 1.30 10.62 5.76
N ASP A 68 2.59 10.92 5.63
CA ASP A 68 3.14 11.59 4.45
C ASP A 68 2.96 10.74 3.17
N LEU A 69 3.15 9.42 3.27
CA LEU A 69 2.92 8.49 2.16
C LEU A 69 1.45 8.38 1.75
N ILE A 70 0.50 8.59 2.67
CA ILE A 70 -0.94 8.52 2.38
C ILE A 70 -1.59 9.90 2.24
N ASP A 71 -0.79 10.96 2.10
CA ASP A 71 -1.31 12.31 1.86
C ASP A 71 -2.17 12.37 0.58
N ASP A 72 -3.30 13.08 0.67
CA ASP A 72 -4.33 13.16 -0.37
C ASP A 72 -4.83 11.78 -0.89
N MET A 73 -4.79 10.76 -0.03
CA MET A 73 -5.34 9.44 -0.35
C MET A 73 -6.85 9.51 -0.62
N ASP A 74 -7.27 8.93 -1.74
CA ASP A 74 -8.68 8.69 -2.04
C ASP A 74 -9.06 7.20 -1.87
N ILE A 75 -10.34 6.90 -2.04
CA ILE A 75 -10.85 5.52 -1.92
C ILE A 75 -10.19 4.56 -2.91
N LYS A 76 -9.72 5.03 -4.07
CA LYS A 76 -9.07 4.16 -5.07
C LYS A 76 -7.68 3.78 -4.58
N PHE A 77 -6.92 4.73 -4.04
CA PHE A 77 -5.62 4.45 -3.43
C PHE A 77 -5.77 3.51 -2.24
N TYR A 78 -6.76 3.75 -1.37
CA TYR A 78 -7.09 2.83 -0.27
C TYR A 78 -7.30 1.40 -0.77
N LEU A 79 -8.16 1.22 -1.78
CA LEU A 79 -8.48 -0.10 -2.34
C LEU A 79 -7.24 -0.81 -2.90
N GLU A 80 -6.36 -0.10 -3.62
CA GLU A 80 -5.15 -0.66 -4.21
C GLU A 80 -4.17 -1.15 -3.13
N VAL A 81 -3.93 -0.35 -2.08
CA VAL A 81 -3.00 -0.73 -0.99
C VAL A 81 -3.61 -1.83 -0.12
N ASN A 82 -4.90 -1.76 0.18
CA ASN A 82 -5.60 -2.71 1.05
C ASN A 82 -5.60 -4.14 0.47
N MET A 83 -5.39 -4.31 -0.84
CA MET A 83 -5.16 -5.63 -1.44
C MET A 83 -3.87 -6.32 -0.94
N TYR A 84 -2.86 -5.54 -0.53
CA TYR A 84 -1.57 -6.03 -0.04
C TYR A 84 -1.50 -6.12 1.49
N LEU A 85 -2.36 -5.38 2.20
CA LEU A 85 -2.47 -5.39 3.67
C LEU A 85 -3.25 -6.60 4.23
N ASN A 86 -3.58 -7.59 3.39
CA ASN A 86 -4.37 -8.76 3.79
C ASN A 86 -3.64 -9.76 4.72
N TYR A 87 -2.40 -9.46 5.13
CA TYR A 87 -1.67 -10.21 6.14
C TYR A 87 -1.85 -9.55 7.50
N TYR A 88 -2.44 -10.27 8.45
CA TYR A 88 -2.76 -9.78 9.80
C TYR A 88 -1.54 -9.72 10.73
N ASP A 89 -0.44 -9.07 10.31
CA ASP A 89 0.60 -8.66 11.25
C ASP A 89 0.31 -7.28 11.84
N GLU A 90 0.96 -6.97 12.95
CA GLU A 90 0.71 -5.76 13.74
C GLU A 90 0.94 -4.48 12.92
N LYS A 91 1.98 -4.47 12.09
CA LYS A 91 2.33 -3.33 11.24
C LYS A 91 1.28 -3.07 10.18
N HIS A 92 0.81 -4.12 9.51
CA HIS A 92 -0.25 -3.98 8.51
C HIS A 92 -1.56 -3.50 9.12
N LEU A 93 -1.92 -4.01 10.31
CA LEU A 93 -3.10 -3.53 11.03
C LEU A 93 -2.96 -2.05 11.42
N PHE A 94 -1.77 -1.62 11.84
CA PHE A 94 -1.49 -0.23 12.16
C PHE A 94 -1.62 0.69 10.94
N ILE A 95 -0.95 0.37 9.84
CA ILE A 95 -1.02 1.14 8.58
C ILE A 95 -2.46 1.20 8.07
N LYS A 96 -3.17 0.06 8.07
CA LYS A 96 -4.57 0.00 7.66
C LYS A 96 -5.44 0.93 8.50
N LYS A 97 -5.22 0.96 9.82
CA LYS A 97 -5.99 1.82 10.71
C LYS A 97 -5.74 3.30 10.43
N LEU A 98 -4.49 3.70 10.20
CA LEU A 98 -4.16 5.07 9.78
C LEU A 98 -4.87 5.46 8.48
N MET A 99 -4.82 4.59 7.48
CA MET A 99 -5.52 4.82 6.22
C MET A 99 -7.03 4.97 6.40
N GLN A 100 -7.65 4.14 7.25
CA GLN A 100 -9.09 4.25 7.53
C GLN A 100 -9.45 5.58 8.21
N ASP A 101 -8.60 6.03 9.14
CA ASP A 101 -8.79 7.28 9.85
C ASP A 101 -8.64 8.49 8.90
N GLU A 102 -7.63 8.49 8.02
CA GLU A 102 -7.41 9.55 7.01
C GLU A 102 -8.49 9.57 5.91
N LEU A 103 -8.95 8.40 5.45
CA LEU A 103 -10.02 8.32 4.45
C LEU A 103 -11.34 8.91 4.99
N ASN A 104 -11.54 8.87 6.31
CA ASN A 104 -12.70 9.43 7.02
C ASN A 104 -14.03 9.00 6.39
N ALA A 105 -14.10 7.74 5.95
CA ALA A 105 -15.30 7.13 5.40
C ALA A 105 -16.16 6.51 6.52
N SER A 106 -17.42 6.21 6.24
CA SER A 106 -18.25 5.46 7.18
C SER A 106 -17.81 4.00 7.29
N ASP A 107 -18.10 3.37 8.42
CA ASP A 107 -17.83 1.94 8.66
C ASP A 107 -18.39 1.05 7.53
N GLU A 108 -19.61 1.35 7.05
CA GLU A 108 -20.24 0.62 5.94
C GLU A 108 -19.42 0.70 4.64
N VAL A 109 -18.84 1.86 4.33
CA VAL A 109 -17.98 2.03 3.14
C VAL A 109 -16.66 1.28 3.33
N LEU A 110 -16.09 1.31 4.53
CA LEU A 110 -14.85 0.59 4.85
C LEU A 110 -15.04 -0.93 4.75
N GLU A 111 -16.15 -1.47 5.27
CA GLU A 111 -16.50 -2.90 5.16
C GLU A 111 -16.65 -3.36 3.71
N LEU A 112 -17.29 -2.54 2.87
CA LEU A 112 -17.41 -2.80 1.44
C LEU A 112 -16.05 -2.80 0.74
N CYS A 113 -15.19 -1.83 1.06
CA CYS A 113 -13.85 -1.73 0.50
C CYS A 113 -12.98 -2.92 0.91
N ASP A 114 -13.04 -3.33 2.17
CA ASP A 114 -12.31 -4.47 2.71
C ASP A 114 -12.77 -5.80 2.09
N SER A 115 -14.09 -5.97 1.92
CA SER A 115 -14.64 -7.13 1.23
C SER A 115 -14.20 -7.17 -0.23
N TRP A 116 -14.17 -6.01 -0.91
CA TRP A 116 -13.75 -5.93 -2.30
C TRP A 116 -12.26 -6.23 -2.48
N SER A 117 -11.39 -5.60 -1.67
CA SER A 117 -9.94 -5.78 -1.77
C SER A 117 -9.53 -7.22 -1.48
N LEU A 118 -10.14 -7.88 -0.50
CA LEU A 118 -9.91 -9.29 -0.19
C LEU A 118 -10.33 -10.21 -1.35
N ASN A 119 -11.51 -10.00 -1.92
CA ASN A 119 -11.99 -10.78 -3.06
C ASN A 119 -11.07 -10.62 -4.28
N MET A 120 -10.60 -9.40 -4.55
CA MET A 120 -9.68 -9.13 -5.65
C MET A 120 -8.31 -9.77 -5.41
N ALA A 121 -7.74 -9.64 -4.21
CA ALA A 121 -6.48 -10.28 -3.86
C ALA A 121 -6.54 -11.81 -4.02
N ASN A 122 -7.64 -12.43 -3.57
CA ASN A 122 -7.88 -13.85 -3.74
C ASN A 122 -7.98 -14.25 -5.22
N TYR A 123 -8.71 -13.47 -6.02
CA TYR A 123 -8.84 -13.71 -7.45
C TYR A 123 -7.47 -13.69 -8.17
N PHE A 124 -6.63 -12.69 -7.88
CA PHE A 124 -5.29 -12.61 -8.46
C PHE A 124 -4.36 -13.72 -7.99
N SER A 125 -4.45 -14.12 -6.71
CA SER A 125 -3.69 -15.25 -6.17
C SER A 125 -4.03 -16.56 -6.90
N ILE A 126 -5.32 -16.81 -7.14
CA ILE A 126 -5.79 -17.99 -7.89
C ILE A 126 -5.32 -17.94 -9.34
N LEU A 127 -5.42 -16.79 -10.01
CA LEU A 127 -4.94 -16.65 -11.40
C LEU A 127 -3.44 -16.94 -11.54
N LYS A 128 -2.61 -16.48 -10.59
CA LYS A 128 -1.16 -16.76 -10.57
C LYS A 128 -0.83 -18.24 -10.37
N GLN A 129 -1.75 -19.07 -9.87
CA GLN A 129 -1.55 -20.52 -9.71
C GLN A 129 -1.99 -21.34 -10.93
N VAL A 130 -2.78 -20.75 -11.84
CA VAL A 130 -3.38 -21.45 -12.99
C VAL A 130 -2.61 -21.19 -14.30
N ILE A 131 -1.79 -20.14 -14.35
CA ILE A 131 -0.91 -19.77 -15.48
C ILE A 131 0.51 -20.27 -15.21
#